data_AF-A0A2K2V9Y8-F1
#
_entry.id   AF-A0A2K2V9Y8-F1
#
_cell.length_a   1.000
_cell.length_b   1.000
_cell.length_c   1.000
_cell.angle_alpha   90.00
_cell.angle_beta   90.00
_cell.angle_gamma   90.00
#
_symmetry.space_group_name_H-M   'P 1'
#
loop_
_entity.id
_entity.type
_entity.pdbx_description
1 polymer ?
#
loop_
_entity_poly.entity_id
_entity_poly.type
_entity_poly.pdbx_seq_one_letter_code
_entity_poly.pdbx_strand_id
1 'polypeptide(L)'
;MEVASEELEKLSEQIHQLKGEIAQLKEQRMKLIEELQGLREERSELINKSKEIATELRKYREEKNKLLEELKALKSERETLSKRYEEVLQTLRNNNEEKYSAEKEGKKISLGALKRRIDQLNWKQQTTPLSIEEEKKLMLEIERLTQLYEKLSKARELDSVNMELKAELASLKIKIKDLREKIKDKVSALESIRKKISELNEKMNEISPKINELGKKITEKSVAINGLKETIDKKYEELKKIQERSSVIRESIYKKKESEILERKKKEAEEKLKSGGRLTFEDLVALYSDGTGSTGDGEMR
;
A
#
# COMPACT_ATOMS: atom_id res chain seq x y z
N MET A 1 61.18 -6.55 -47.98
CA MET A 1 60.71 -7.52 -46.95
C MET A 1 60.74 -6.92 -45.56
N GLU A 2 61.78 -6.16 -45.17
CA GLU A 2 61.85 -5.46 -43.87
C GLU A 2 60.67 -4.52 -43.59
N VAL A 3 60.30 -3.64 -44.53
CA VAL A 3 59.20 -2.67 -44.32
C VAL A 3 57.86 -3.35 -44.01
N ALA A 4 57.55 -4.47 -44.67
CA ALA A 4 56.32 -5.23 -44.41
C ALA A 4 56.38 -6.03 -43.09
N SER A 5 57.59 -6.34 -42.61
CA SER A 5 57.83 -6.97 -41.31
C SER A 5 57.62 -5.96 -40.17
N GLU A 6 58.16 -4.74 -40.32
CA GLU A 6 57.98 -3.65 -39.35
C GLU A 6 56.50 -3.20 -39.26
N GLU A 7 55.79 -3.17 -40.39
CA GLU A 7 54.34 -2.89 -40.40
C GLU A 7 53.54 -3.98 -39.66
N LEU A 8 53.93 -5.26 -39.77
CA LEU A 8 53.29 -6.35 -39.03
C LEU A 8 53.57 -6.29 -37.52
N GLU A 9 54.77 -5.90 -37.11
CA GLU A 9 55.08 -5.69 -35.69
C GLU A 9 54.21 -4.58 -35.10
N LYS A 10 54.11 -3.43 -35.79
CA LYS A 10 53.25 -2.32 -35.37
C LYS A 10 51.78 -2.72 -35.28
N LEU A 11 51.27 -3.48 -36.24
CA LEU A 11 49.88 -3.99 -36.20
C LEU A 11 49.69 -5.01 -35.07
N SER A 12 50.68 -5.84 -34.77
CA SER A 12 50.66 -6.79 -33.66
C SER A 12 50.58 -6.08 -32.30
N GLU A 13 51.37 -5.03 -32.11
CA GLU A 13 51.32 -4.19 -30.91
C GLU A 13 49.94 -3.52 -30.74
N GLN A 14 49.38 -2.95 -31.82
CA GLN A 14 48.05 -2.36 -31.82
C GLN A 14 46.95 -3.39 -31.47
N ILE A 15 47.05 -4.61 -32.00
CA ILE A 15 46.14 -5.71 -31.63
C ILE A 15 46.26 -6.03 -30.14
N HIS A 16 47.47 -6.07 -29.60
CA HIS A 16 47.67 -6.38 -28.20
C HIS A 16 47.10 -5.29 -27.28
N GLN A 17 47.34 -4.02 -27.62
CA GLN A 17 46.79 -2.87 -26.91
C GLN A 17 45.25 -2.87 -26.94
N LEU A 18 44.64 -3.02 -28.11
CA LEU A 18 43.17 -3.07 -28.24
C LEU A 18 42.56 -4.23 -27.45
N LYS A 19 43.18 -5.42 -27.45
CA LYS A 19 42.73 -6.55 -26.63
C LYS A 19 42.79 -6.23 -25.13
N GLY A 20 43.86 -5.57 -24.68
CA GLY A 20 44.01 -5.13 -23.29
C GLY A 20 42.93 -4.14 -22.89
N GLU A 21 42.67 -3.13 -23.72
CA GLU A 21 41.63 -2.13 -23.47
C GLU A 21 40.21 -2.75 -23.47
N ILE A 22 39.93 -3.67 -24.40
CA ILE A 22 38.66 -4.42 -24.42
C ILE A 22 38.49 -5.24 -23.12
N ALA A 23 39.55 -5.88 -22.64
CA ALA A 23 39.50 -6.64 -21.39
C ALA A 23 39.19 -5.74 -20.19
N GLN A 24 39.84 -4.57 -20.10
CA GLN A 24 39.58 -3.58 -19.06
C GLN A 24 38.14 -3.04 -19.10
N LEU A 25 37.63 -2.70 -20.29
CA LEU A 25 36.25 -2.22 -20.46
C LEU A 25 35.23 -3.30 -20.09
N LYS A 26 35.51 -4.57 -20.41
CA LYS A 26 34.67 -5.71 -19.99
C LYS A 26 34.63 -5.87 -18.48
N GLU A 27 35.77 -5.76 -17.81
CA GLU A 27 35.86 -5.85 -16.35
C GLU A 27 35.07 -4.71 -15.69
N GLN A 28 35.24 -3.47 -16.17
CA GLN A 28 34.46 -2.32 -15.70
C GLN A 28 32.96 -2.54 -15.90
N ARG A 29 32.56 -3.04 -17.07
CA ARG A 29 31.16 -3.35 -17.37
C ARG A 29 30.60 -4.44 -16.45
N MET A 30 31.39 -5.46 -16.12
CA MET A 30 30.99 -6.55 -15.22
C MET A 30 30.74 -6.03 -13.80
N LYS A 31 31.66 -5.21 -13.26
CA LYS A 31 31.50 -4.55 -11.95
C LYS A 31 30.21 -3.71 -11.89
N LEU A 32 29.95 -2.91 -12.92
CA LEU A 32 28.72 -2.11 -12.97
C LEU A 32 27.45 -2.95 -13.05
N ILE A 33 27.50 -4.12 -13.71
CA ILE A 33 26.35 -5.06 -13.78
C ILE A 33 26.07 -5.63 -12.39
N GLU A 34 27.09 -6.06 -11.66
CA GLU A 34 26.94 -6.58 -10.29
C GLU A 34 26.35 -5.51 -9.35
N GLU A 35 26.89 -4.29 -9.38
CA GLU A 35 26.34 -3.17 -8.61
C GLU A 35 24.89 -2.86 -8.99
N LEU A 36 24.55 -2.93 -10.27
CA LEU A 36 23.19 -2.71 -10.76
C LEU A 36 22.22 -3.82 -10.32
N GLN A 37 22.69 -5.08 -10.23
CA GLN A 37 21.90 -6.17 -9.67
C GLN A 37 21.61 -5.92 -8.19
N GLY A 38 22.61 -5.57 -7.39
CA GLY A 38 22.43 -5.24 -5.98
C GLY A 38 21.42 -4.09 -5.77
N LEU A 39 21.55 -2.99 -6.53
CA LEU A 39 20.59 -1.88 -6.44
C LEU A 39 19.16 -2.28 -6.83
N ARG A 40 19.00 -3.19 -7.79
CA ARG A 40 17.67 -3.72 -8.19
C ARG A 40 17.06 -4.58 -7.10
N GLU A 41 17.86 -5.40 -6.43
CA GLU A 41 17.43 -6.21 -5.30
C GLU A 41 17.00 -5.32 -4.13
N GLU A 42 17.83 -4.37 -3.72
CA GLU A 42 17.49 -3.39 -2.67
C GLU A 42 16.20 -2.63 -2.99
N ARG A 43 16.04 -2.18 -4.25
CA ARG A 43 14.81 -1.49 -4.69
C ARG A 43 13.60 -2.43 -4.63
N SER A 44 13.75 -3.68 -5.02
CA SER A 44 12.68 -4.69 -4.95
C SER A 44 12.23 -4.94 -3.52
N GLU A 45 13.18 -5.09 -2.59
CA GLU A 45 12.88 -5.24 -1.17
C GLU A 45 12.11 -4.06 -0.59
N LEU A 46 12.54 -2.83 -0.90
CA LEU A 46 11.83 -1.62 -0.45
C LEU A 46 10.42 -1.52 -1.06
N ILE A 47 10.25 -1.91 -2.32
CA ILE A 47 8.92 -1.96 -2.96
C ILE A 47 8.02 -3.00 -2.26
N ASN A 48 8.56 -4.17 -1.91
CA ASN A 48 7.79 -5.19 -1.21
C ASN A 48 7.38 -4.71 0.20
N LYS A 49 8.30 -4.12 0.96
CA LYS A 49 7.99 -3.48 2.25
C LYS A 49 6.93 -2.38 2.11
N SER A 50 7.03 -1.55 1.07
CA SER A 50 6.01 -0.53 0.78
C SER A 50 4.63 -1.16 0.50
N LYS A 51 4.57 -2.25 -0.28
CA LYS A 51 3.32 -2.98 -0.53
C LYS A 51 2.73 -3.56 0.76
N GLU A 52 3.55 -4.18 1.60
CA GLU A 52 3.12 -4.70 2.90
C GLU A 52 2.50 -3.59 3.77
N ILE A 53 3.22 -2.47 3.94
CA ILE A 53 2.72 -1.30 4.67
C ILE A 53 1.41 -0.79 4.06
N ALA A 54 1.28 -0.75 2.73
CA ALA A 54 0.05 -0.34 2.06
C ALA A 54 -1.13 -1.27 2.38
N THR A 55 -0.89 -2.59 2.44
CA THR A 55 -1.93 -3.56 2.83
C THR A 55 -2.33 -3.42 4.30
N GLU A 56 -1.38 -3.18 5.20
CA GLU A 56 -1.65 -2.91 6.62
C GLU A 56 -2.43 -1.61 6.80
N LEU A 57 -2.02 -0.54 6.13
CA LEU A 57 -2.74 0.74 6.14
C LEU A 57 -4.19 0.57 5.69
N ARG A 58 -4.44 -0.24 4.66
CA ARG A 58 -5.80 -0.53 4.21
C ARG A 58 -6.62 -1.22 5.31
N LYS A 59 -6.08 -2.27 5.95
CA LYS A 59 -6.73 -2.98 7.06
C LYS A 59 -7.07 -2.02 8.20
N TYR A 60 -6.10 -1.22 8.66
CA TYR A 60 -6.34 -0.26 9.75
C TYR A 60 -7.33 0.84 9.39
N ARG A 61 -7.37 1.28 8.12
CA ARG A 61 -8.39 2.25 7.65
C ARG A 61 -9.79 1.63 7.63
N GLU A 62 -9.92 0.38 7.21
CA GLU A 62 -11.19 -0.35 7.26
C GLU A 62 -11.66 -0.55 8.70
N GLU A 63 -10.78 -0.98 9.61
CA GLU A 63 -11.09 -1.08 11.05
C GLU A 63 -11.48 0.26 11.67
N LYS A 64 -10.76 1.34 11.34
CA LYS A 64 -11.08 2.70 11.77
C LYS A 64 -12.49 3.10 11.35
N ASN A 65 -12.86 2.82 10.10
CA ASN A 65 -14.19 3.18 9.58
C ASN A 65 -15.30 2.39 10.29
N LYS A 66 -15.12 1.08 10.50
CA LYS A 66 -16.06 0.26 11.29
C LYS A 66 -16.26 0.82 12.70
N LEU A 67 -15.17 1.16 13.40
CA LEU A 67 -15.25 1.75 14.73
C LEU A 67 -15.93 3.12 14.73
N LEU A 68 -15.76 3.93 13.68
CA LEU A 68 -16.46 5.21 13.55
C LEU A 68 -17.97 5.02 13.36
N GLU A 69 -18.39 4.03 12.57
CA GLU A 69 -19.80 3.68 12.39
C GLU A 69 -20.43 3.19 13.70
N GLU A 70 -19.77 2.25 14.39
CA GLU A 70 -20.21 1.77 15.70
C GLU A 70 -20.31 2.90 16.73
N LEU A 71 -19.31 3.79 16.75
CA LEU A 71 -19.29 4.93 17.66
C LEU A 71 -20.39 5.94 17.33
N LYS A 72 -20.74 6.12 16.06
CA LYS A 72 -21.89 6.94 15.65
C LYS A 72 -23.19 6.32 16.14
N ALA A 73 -23.39 5.01 15.97
CA ALA A 73 -24.56 4.28 16.44
C ALA A 73 -24.72 4.37 17.96
N LEU A 74 -23.66 4.11 18.73
CA LEU A 74 -23.67 4.22 20.20
C LEU A 74 -23.98 5.65 20.66
N LYS A 75 -23.48 6.67 19.96
CA LYS A 75 -23.79 8.07 20.26
C LYS A 75 -25.26 8.40 20.01
N SER A 76 -25.84 7.95 18.90
CA SER A 76 -27.27 8.14 18.63
C SER A 76 -28.14 7.41 19.64
N GLU A 77 -27.81 6.15 19.99
CA GLU A 77 -28.54 5.41 21.02
C GLU A 77 -28.50 6.15 22.37
N ARG A 78 -27.31 6.62 22.77
CA ARG A 78 -27.15 7.41 24.00
C ARG A 78 -28.00 8.67 23.97
N GLU A 79 -28.05 9.37 22.83
CA GLU A 79 -28.87 10.59 22.69
C GLU A 79 -30.36 10.28 22.83
N THR A 80 -30.86 9.21 22.20
CA THR A 80 -32.27 8.79 22.35
C THR A 80 -32.62 8.42 23.80
N LEU A 81 -31.73 7.71 24.50
CA LEU A 81 -31.93 7.39 25.91
C LEU A 81 -31.86 8.61 26.81
N SER A 82 -30.98 9.58 26.52
CA SER A 82 -30.92 10.85 27.25
C SER A 82 -32.21 11.65 27.09
N LYS A 83 -32.78 11.73 25.87
CA LYS A 83 -34.06 12.40 25.62
C LYS A 83 -35.20 11.75 26.41
N ARG A 84 -35.30 10.42 26.35
CA ARG A 84 -36.27 9.67 27.15
C ARG A 84 -36.09 9.90 28.65
N TYR A 85 -34.84 9.94 29.12
CA TYR A 85 -34.54 10.24 30.52
C TYR A 85 -35.02 11.64 30.94
N GLU A 86 -34.84 12.65 30.08
CA GLU A 86 -35.34 14.01 30.29
C GLU A 86 -36.87 14.07 30.28
N GLU A 87 -37.53 13.38 29.36
CA GLU A 87 -39.00 13.27 29.31
C GLU A 87 -39.58 12.63 30.58
N VAL A 88 -38.98 11.53 31.04
CA VAL A 88 -39.39 10.84 32.27
C VAL A 88 -39.14 11.72 33.51
N LEU A 89 -38.05 12.49 33.53
CA LEU A 89 -37.82 13.47 34.60
C LEU A 89 -38.88 14.57 34.61
N GLN A 90 -39.28 15.06 33.43
CA GLN A 90 -40.27 16.12 33.33
C GLN A 90 -41.66 15.64 33.76
N THR A 91 -42.07 14.46 33.32
CA THR A 91 -43.34 13.83 33.78
C THR A 91 -43.34 13.60 35.29
N LEU A 92 -42.23 13.09 35.85
CA LEU A 92 -42.09 12.93 37.29
C LEU A 92 -42.19 14.27 38.05
N ARG A 93 -41.62 15.35 37.53
CA ARG A 93 -41.74 16.69 38.12
C ARG A 93 -43.19 17.18 38.12
N ASN A 94 -43.86 17.11 36.97
CA ASN A 94 -45.26 17.52 36.83
C ASN A 94 -46.17 16.73 37.80
N ASN A 95 -46.01 15.40 37.87
CA ASN A 95 -46.76 14.55 38.79
C ASN A 95 -46.53 14.93 40.26
N ASN A 96 -45.30 15.29 40.63
CA ASN A 96 -44.99 15.73 42.00
C ASN A 96 -45.62 17.10 42.32
N GLU A 97 -45.67 18.02 41.34
CA GLU A 97 -46.34 19.31 41.50
C GLU A 97 -47.86 19.15 41.66
N GLU A 98 -48.49 18.34 40.81
CA GLU A 98 -49.90 17.97 40.92
C GLU A 98 -50.21 17.35 42.28
N LYS A 99 -49.38 16.39 42.71
CA LYS A 99 -49.50 15.77 44.03
C LYS A 99 -49.39 16.81 45.16
N TYR A 100 -48.37 17.66 45.12
CA TYR A 100 -48.16 18.68 46.15
C TYR A 100 -49.35 19.65 46.24
N SER A 101 -49.94 20.03 45.11
CA SER A 101 -51.13 20.87 45.08
C SER A 101 -52.36 20.19 45.72
N ALA A 102 -52.62 18.92 45.38
CA ALA A 102 -53.72 18.14 45.93
C ALA A 102 -53.57 17.89 47.45
N GLU A 103 -52.36 17.59 47.91
CA GLU A 103 -52.06 17.40 49.33
C GLU A 103 -52.16 18.70 50.12
N LYS A 104 -51.76 19.83 49.53
CA LYS A 104 -51.88 21.16 50.16
C LYS A 104 -53.35 21.55 50.39
N GLU A 105 -54.23 21.25 49.43
CA GLU A 105 -55.68 21.46 49.55
C GLU A 105 -56.33 20.51 50.58
N GLY A 106 -55.85 19.27 50.69
CA GLY A 106 -56.41 18.23 51.57
C GLY A 106 -55.80 18.11 52.98
N LYS A 107 -54.97 19.07 53.40
CA LYS A 107 -53.97 19.02 54.50
C LYS A 107 -54.36 18.46 55.88
N LYS A 108 -55.61 18.07 56.15
CA LYS A 108 -56.05 17.63 57.49
C LYS A 108 -57.01 16.44 57.53
N ILE A 109 -57.41 15.88 56.39
CA ILE A 109 -58.43 14.80 56.38
C ILE A 109 -57.89 13.60 55.63
N SER A 110 -57.92 12.43 56.27
CA SER A 110 -57.54 11.17 55.61
C SER A 110 -58.58 10.80 54.53
N LEU A 111 -58.12 10.20 53.43
CA LEU A 111 -58.97 9.65 52.37
C LEU A 111 -60.12 8.80 52.93
N GLY A 112 -59.85 7.98 53.96
CA GLY A 112 -60.85 7.16 54.65
C GLY A 112 -61.85 7.96 55.48
N ALA A 113 -61.44 9.05 56.14
CA ALA A 113 -62.35 9.93 56.87
C ALA A 113 -63.27 10.71 55.91
N LEU A 114 -62.73 11.12 54.76
CA LEU A 114 -63.49 11.83 53.73
C LEU A 114 -64.57 10.92 53.10
N LYS A 115 -64.21 9.67 52.76
CA LYS A 115 -65.16 8.66 52.27
C LYS A 115 -66.29 8.39 53.26
N ARG A 116 -65.96 8.14 54.53
CA ARG A 116 -66.97 7.93 55.59
C ARG A 116 -67.88 9.14 55.77
N ARG A 117 -67.35 10.36 55.64
CA ARG A 117 -68.13 11.59 55.74
C ARG A 117 -69.10 11.75 54.56
N ILE A 118 -68.66 11.45 53.34
CA ILE A 118 -69.50 11.44 52.14
C ILE A 118 -70.63 10.40 52.31
N ASP A 119 -70.29 9.17 52.71
CA ASP A 119 -71.28 8.10 52.92
C ASP A 119 -72.32 8.48 53.98
N GLN A 120 -71.91 9.13 55.08
CA GLN A 120 -72.82 9.63 56.12
C GLN A 120 -73.75 10.73 55.62
N LEU A 121 -73.25 11.67 54.81
CA LEU A 121 -74.05 12.76 54.26
C LEU A 121 -75.04 12.24 53.20
N ASN A 122 -74.61 11.31 52.34
CA ASN A 122 -75.47 10.62 51.40
C ASN A 122 -76.59 9.84 52.11
N TRP A 123 -76.26 9.12 53.18
CA TRP A 123 -77.27 8.42 53.98
C TRP A 123 -78.29 9.37 54.59
N LYS A 124 -77.86 10.53 55.11
CA LYS A 124 -78.76 11.58 55.63
C LYS A 124 -79.65 12.15 54.51
N GLN A 125 -79.10 12.38 53.32
CA GLN A 125 -79.91 12.82 52.18
C GLN A 125 -81.03 11.81 51.86
N GLN A 126 -80.75 10.51 51.94
CA GLN A 126 -81.69 9.45 51.60
C GLN A 126 -82.75 9.17 52.67
N THR A 127 -82.43 9.37 53.96
CA THR A 127 -83.25 8.85 55.08
C THR A 127 -83.94 9.91 55.93
N THR A 128 -83.60 11.20 55.79
CA THR A 128 -84.23 12.29 56.55
C THR A 128 -85.04 13.24 55.66
N PRO A 129 -86.28 13.61 56.04
CA PRO A 129 -87.03 14.66 55.34
C PRO A 129 -86.39 16.02 55.64
N LEU A 130 -85.85 16.68 54.61
CA LEU A 130 -85.15 17.97 54.69
C LEU A 130 -85.93 19.05 53.94
N SER A 131 -85.72 20.31 54.29
CA SER A 131 -86.19 21.43 53.45
C SER A 131 -85.34 21.56 52.18
N ILE A 132 -85.92 22.12 51.11
CA ILE A 132 -85.24 22.30 49.82
C ILE A 132 -83.91 23.07 49.95
N GLU A 133 -83.82 24.02 50.88
CA GLU A 133 -82.59 24.79 51.11
C GLU A 133 -81.50 24.00 51.84
N GLU A 134 -81.89 23.18 52.82
CA GLU A 134 -80.98 22.32 53.56
C GLU A 134 -80.46 21.18 52.69
N GLU A 135 -81.31 20.62 51.83
CA GLU A 135 -80.93 19.62 50.85
C GLU A 135 -79.92 20.19 49.84
N LYS A 136 -80.13 21.41 49.34
CA LYS A 136 -79.15 22.09 48.47
C LYS A 136 -77.81 22.32 49.17
N LYS A 137 -77.81 22.76 50.43
CA LYS A 137 -76.57 22.93 51.22
C LYS A 137 -75.85 21.61 51.44
N LEU A 138 -76.59 20.54 51.74
CA LEU A 138 -76.07 19.20 51.94
C LEU A 138 -75.49 18.63 50.64
N MET A 139 -76.16 18.86 49.51
CA MET A 139 -75.68 18.49 48.17
C MET A 139 -74.37 19.21 47.80
N LEU A 140 -74.28 20.52 48.02
CA LEU A 140 -73.06 21.29 47.76
C LEU A 140 -71.87 20.80 48.61
N GLU A 141 -72.12 20.42 49.86
CA GLU A 141 -71.09 19.88 50.75
C GLU A 141 -70.64 18.48 50.32
N ILE A 142 -71.58 17.61 49.89
CA ILE A 142 -71.25 16.30 49.31
C ILE A 142 -70.41 16.48 48.05
N GLU A 143 -70.78 17.40 47.15
CA GLU A 143 -70.07 17.65 45.91
C GLU A 143 -68.64 18.14 46.20
N ARG A 144 -68.48 19.10 47.11
CA ARG A 144 -67.17 19.59 47.53
C ARG A 144 -66.29 18.49 48.11
N LEU A 145 -66.84 17.67 49.01
CA LEU A 145 -66.09 16.55 49.61
C LEU A 145 -65.76 15.50 48.56
N THR A 146 -66.65 15.21 47.61
CA THR A 146 -66.41 14.26 46.53
C THR A 146 -65.28 14.75 45.62
N GLN A 147 -65.28 16.03 45.23
CA GLN A 147 -64.19 16.64 44.45
C GLN A 147 -62.84 16.57 45.18
N LEU A 148 -62.84 16.81 46.51
CA LEU A 148 -61.63 16.67 47.34
C LEU A 148 -61.17 15.21 47.44
N TYR A 149 -62.10 14.26 47.55
CA TYR A 149 -61.81 12.81 47.57
C TYR A 149 -61.14 12.38 46.27
N GLU A 150 -61.71 12.75 45.13
CA GLU A 150 -61.18 12.41 43.81
C GLU A 150 -59.78 12.98 43.58
N LYS A 151 -59.56 14.26 43.92
CA LYS A 151 -58.22 14.88 43.84
C LYS A 151 -57.19 14.15 44.69
N LEU A 152 -57.52 13.79 45.93
CA LEU A 152 -56.62 13.06 46.83
C LEU A 152 -56.41 11.60 46.39
N SER A 153 -57.43 10.95 45.83
CA SER A 153 -57.31 9.60 45.27
C SER A 153 -56.35 9.58 44.09
N LYS A 154 -56.51 10.53 43.15
CA LYS A 154 -55.58 10.71 42.02
C LYS A 154 -54.16 10.98 42.49
N ALA A 155 -53.97 11.83 43.49
CA ALA A 155 -52.66 12.09 44.09
C ALA A 155 -51.99 10.83 44.66
N ARG A 156 -52.78 9.89 45.19
CA ARG A 156 -52.30 8.58 45.67
C ARG A 156 -51.98 7.61 44.54
N GLU A 157 -52.76 7.62 43.45
CA GLU A 157 -52.44 6.85 42.24
C GLU A 157 -51.13 7.33 41.62
N LEU A 158 -50.89 8.65 41.60
CA LEU A 158 -49.63 9.24 41.16
C LEU A 158 -48.42 8.73 41.94
N ASP A 159 -48.55 8.26 43.19
CA ASP A 159 -47.43 7.67 43.92
C ASP A 159 -46.95 6.35 43.32
N SER A 160 -47.89 5.50 42.88
CA SER A 160 -47.55 4.25 42.21
C SER A 160 -46.86 4.53 40.87
N VAL A 161 -47.43 5.44 40.08
CA VAL A 161 -46.85 5.89 38.79
C VAL A 161 -45.46 6.50 39.01
N ASN A 162 -45.28 7.36 40.02
CA ASN A 162 -44.00 7.97 40.32
C ASN A 162 -42.95 6.95 40.78
N MET A 163 -43.37 5.87 41.45
CA MET A 163 -42.47 4.78 41.81
C MET A 163 -41.98 4.02 40.57
N GLU A 164 -42.87 3.77 39.61
CA GLU A 164 -42.52 3.17 38.31
C GLU A 164 -41.59 4.08 37.50
N LEU A 165 -41.90 5.37 37.39
CA LEU A 165 -41.06 6.35 36.69
C LEU A 165 -39.66 6.47 37.33
N LYS A 166 -39.56 6.41 38.67
CA LYS A 166 -38.26 6.38 39.36
C LYS A 166 -37.45 5.11 39.04
N ALA A 167 -38.11 3.95 38.97
CA ALA A 167 -37.47 2.71 38.55
C ALA A 167 -37.00 2.78 37.09
N GLU A 168 -37.81 3.35 36.20
CA GLU A 168 -37.43 3.60 34.82
C GLU A 168 -36.20 4.52 34.72
N LEU A 169 -36.18 5.65 35.44
CA LEU A 169 -35.03 6.55 35.49
C LEU A 169 -33.76 5.86 35.97
N ALA A 170 -33.85 5.02 37.00
CA ALA A 170 -32.70 4.24 37.47
C ALA A 170 -32.18 3.31 36.37
N SER A 171 -33.08 2.62 35.67
CA SER A 171 -32.71 1.73 34.55
C SER A 171 -32.07 2.50 33.38
N LEU A 172 -32.63 3.66 33.01
CA LEU A 172 -32.11 4.51 31.94
C LEU A 172 -30.74 5.07 32.31
N LYS A 173 -30.55 5.48 33.57
CA LYS A 173 -29.27 5.97 34.09
C LYS A 173 -28.17 4.92 33.99
N ILE A 174 -28.47 3.66 34.31
CA ILE A 174 -27.53 2.54 34.16
C ILE A 174 -27.19 2.35 32.68
N LYS A 175 -28.19 2.22 31.80
CA LYS A 175 -27.96 2.06 30.35
C LYS A 175 -27.13 3.20 29.75
N ILE A 176 -27.39 4.45 30.13
CA ILE A 176 -26.62 5.61 29.67
C ILE A 176 -25.17 5.53 30.17
N LYS A 177 -24.94 5.09 31.42
CA LYS A 177 -23.60 4.92 31.96
C LYS A 177 -22.84 3.84 31.18
N ASP A 178 -23.45 2.69 30.94
CA ASP A 178 -22.84 1.59 30.19
C ASP A 178 -22.49 2.02 28.75
N LEU A 179 -23.37 2.77 28.09
CA LEU A 179 -23.08 3.34 26.76
C LEU A 179 -21.93 4.34 26.80
N ARG A 180 -21.80 5.16 27.85
CA ARG A 180 -20.66 6.08 28.00
C ARG A 180 -19.35 5.32 28.14
N GLU A 181 -19.33 4.23 28.89
CA GLU A 181 -18.14 3.37 29.03
C GLU A 181 -17.79 2.73 27.69
N LYS A 182 -18.76 2.13 26.98
CA LYS A 182 -18.54 1.59 25.62
C LYS A 182 -18.03 2.63 24.64
N ILE A 183 -18.57 3.85 24.66
CA ILE A 183 -18.08 4.96 23.81
C ILE A 183 -16.63 5.29 24.15
N LYS A 184 -16.29 5.38 25.44
CA LYS A 184 -14.92 5.67 25.90
C LYS A 184 -13.93 4.61 25.40
N ASP A 185 -14.29 3.34 25.53
CA ASP A 185 -13.45 2.24 25.05
C ASP A 185 -13.24 2.31 23.54
N LYS A 186 -14.32 2.55 22.77
CA LYS A 186 -14.22 2.72 21.31
C LYS A 186 -13.38 3.94 20.90
N VAL A 187 -13.46 5.04 21.65
CA VAL A 187 -12.59 6.22 21.42
C VAL A 187 -11.12 5.87 21.65
N SER A 188 -10.78 5.18 22.74
CA SER A 188 -9.40 4.76 23.00
C SER A 188 -8.86 3.80 21.93
N ALA A 189 -9.67 2.85 21.47
CA ALA A 189 -9.32 1.96 20.36
C ALA A 189 -9.06 2.77 19.08
N LEU A 190 -9.90 3.75 18.78
CA LEU A 190 -9.75 4.64 17.62
C LEU A 190 -8.45 5.46 17.68
N GLU A 191 -8.08 5.96 18.86
CA GLU A 191 -6.81 6.67 19.07
C GLU A 191 -5.60 5.76 18.80
N SER A 192 -5.64 4.51 19.29
CA SER A 192 -4.57 3.55 19.04
C SER A 192 -4.40 3.25 17.55
N ILE A 193 -5.50 3.08 16.81
CA ILE A 193 -5.48 2.83 15.35
C ILE A 193 -4.97 4.07 14.61
N ARG A 194 -5.37 5.28 15.02
CA ARG A 194 -4.86 6.52 14.42
C ARG A 194 -3.34 6.64 14.56
N LYS A 195 -2.79 6.29 15.73
CA LYS A 195 -1.34 6.27 15.96
C LYS A 195 -0.64 5.28 15.02
N LYS A 196 -1.12 4.04 14.95
CA LYS A 196 -0.59 3.02 14.02
C LYS A 196 -0.63 3.47 12.56
N ILE A 197 -1.73 4.10 12.13
CA ILE A 197 -1.84 4.65 10.78
C ILE A 197 -0.80 5.75 10.55
N SER A 198 -0.56 6.63 11.54
CA SER A 198 0.46 7.68 11.44
C SER A 198 1.85 7.08 11.27
N GLU A 199 2.23 6.15 12.14
CA GLU A 199 3.52 5.47 12.11
C GLU A 199 3.77 4.74 10.78
N LEU A 200 2.74 4.07 10.23
CA LEU A 200 2.84 3.41 8.94
C LEU A 200 2.96 4.40 7.76
N ASN A 201 2.25 5.54 7.83
CA ASN A 201 2.40 6.59 6.82
C ASN A 201 3.80 7.23 6.87
N GLU A 202 4.36 7.45 8.06
CA GLU A 202 5.72 7.94 8.24
C GLU A 202 6.74 6.99 7.61
N LYS A 203 6.65 5.69 7.91
CA LYS A 203 7.48 4.66 7.27
C LYS A 203 7.34 4.66 5.74
N MET A 204 6.11 4.82 5.23
CA MET A 204 5.86 4.91 3.78
C MET A 204 6.52 6.15 3.15
N ASN A 205 6.44 7.29 3.84
CA ASN A 205 7.05 8.55 3.41
C ASN A 205 8.59 8.49 3.42
N GLU A 206 9.20 7.67 4.27
CA GLU A 206 10.65 7.42 4.27
C GLU A 206 11.10 6.45 3.17
N ILE A 207 10.28 5.45 2.84
CA ILE A 207 10.61 4.43 1.84
C ILE A 207 10.47 4.98 0.41
N SER A 208 9.44 5.77 0.15
CA SER A 208 9.18 6.35 -1.19
C SER A 208 10.37 7.10 -1.81
N PRO A 209 11.04 8.04 -1.11
CA PRO A 209 12.19 8.75 -1.66
C PRO A 209 13.37 7.79 -1.92
N LYS A 210 13.63 6.82 -1.02
CA LYS A 210 14.68 5.81 -1.21
C LYS A 210 14.45 4.98 -2.48
N ILE A 211 13.21 4.56 -2.74
CA ILE A 211 12.86 3.83 -3.97
C ILE A 211 13.11 4.70 -5.21
N ASN A 212 12.78 5.99 -5.15
CA ASN A 212 12.97 6.93 -6.26
C ASN A 212 14.46 7.19 -6.52
N GLU A 213 15.26 7.38 -5.47
CA GLU A 213 16.71 7.55 -5.57
C GLU A 213 17.40 6.31 -6.14
N LEU A 214 17.05 5.12 -5.65
CA LEU A 214 17.54 3.86 -6.23
C LEU A 214 17.12 3.73 -7.69
N GLY A 215 15.89 4.13 -8.03
CA GLY A 215 15.41 4.19 -9.42
C GLY A 215 16.32 5.02 -10.31
N LYS A 216 16.70 6.24 -9.87
CA LYS A 216 17.63 7.11 -10.59
C LYS A 216 19.01 6.47 -10.76
N LYS A 217 19.59 5.94 -9.67
CA LYS A 217 20.90 5.25 -9.70
C LYS A 217 20.89 4.06 -10.66
N ILE A 218 19.81 3.27 -10.69
CA ILE A 218 19.65 2.15 -11.62
C ILE A 218 19.61 2.65 -13.06
N THR A 219 18.88 3.73 -13.36
CA THR A 219 18.84 4.30 -14.71
C THR A 219 20.20 4.81 -15.16
N GLU A 220 20.92 5.54 -14.30
CA GLU A 220 22.27 6.06 -14.59
C GLU A 220 23.25 4.93 -14.87
N LYS A 221 23.30 3.90 -14.02
CA LYS A 221 24.18 2.73 -14.24
C LYS A 221 23.79 1.95 -15.48
N SER A 222 22.49 1.82 -15.79
CA SER A 222 22.03 1.16 -17.02
C SER A 222 22.54 1.88 -18.27
N VAL A 223 22.48 3.22 -18.28
CA VAL A 223 23.01 4.04 -19.37
C VAL A 223 24.53 3.86 -19.48
N ALA A 224 25.27 3.89 -18.36
CA ALA A 224 26.72 3.68 -18.36
C ALA A 224 27.12 2.30 -18.91
N ILE A 225 26.40 1.23 -18.51
CA ILE A 225 26.64 -0.13 -19.01
C ILE A 225 26.38 -0.23 -20.52
N ASN A 226 25.32 0.41 -21.02
CA ASN A 226 25.02 0.44 -22.45
C ASN A 226 26.09 1.22 -23.23
N GLY A 227 26.54 2.37 -22.70
CA GLY A 227 27.65 3.12 -23.29
C GLY A 227 28.95 2.33 -23.34
N LEU A 228 29.30 1.58 -22.28
CA LEU A 228 30.45 0.67 -22.29
C LEU A 228 30.30 -0.47 -23.29
N LYS A 229 29.08 -0.98 -23.48
CA LYS A 229 28.82 -2.00 -24.51
C LYS A 229 29.12 -1.44 -25.90
N GLU A 230 28.62 -0.25 -26.22
CA GLU A 230 28.87 0.40 -27.50
C GLU A 230 30.36 0.70 -27.75
N THR A 231 31.11 1.12 -26.72
CA THR A 231 32.57 1.33 -26.86
C THR A 231 33.33 0.03 -27.07
N ILE A 232 32.95 -1.04 -26.37
CA ILE A 232 33.51 -2.38 -26.58
C ILE A 232 33.24 -2.87 -28.01
N ASP A 233 32.01 -2.72 -28.50
CA ASP A 233 31.61 -3.15 -29.84
C ASP A 233 32.42 -2.40 -30.93
N LYS A 234 32.60 -1.08 -30.78
CA LYS A 234 33.46 -0.27 -31.67
C LYS A 234 34.92 -0.74 -31.67
N LYS A 235 35.50 -1.02 -30.49
CA LYS A 235 36.88 -1.54 -30.39
C LYS A 235 37.02 -2.93 -31.01
N TYR A 236 35.98 -3.77 -30.94
CA TYR A 236 35.97 -5.05 -31.65
C TYR A 236 35.96 -4.88 -33.18
N GLU A 237 35.22 -3.91 -33.71
CA GLU A 237 35.25 -3.60 -35.14
C GLU A 237 36.63 -3.08 -35.59
N GLU A 238 37.27 -2.21 -34.81
CA GLU A 238 38.64 -1.74 -35.07
C GLU A 238 39.64 -2.89 -35.07
N LEU A 239 39.56 -3.76 -34.06
CA LEU A 239 40.40 -4.94 -33.93
C LEU A 239 40.22 -5.87 -35.15
N LYS A 240 38.98 -6.08 -35.61
CA LYS A 240 38.69 -6.88 -36.80
C LYS A 240 39.35 -6.29 -38.06
N LYS A 241 39.22 -4.97 -38.28
CA LYS A 241 39.86 -4.27 -39.41
C LYS A 241 41.38 -4.40 -39.40
N ILE A 242 42.01 -4.29 -38.22
CA ILE A 242 43.47 -4.43 -38.07
C ILE A 242 43.92 -5.88 -38.31
N GLN A 243 43.14 -6.86 -37.85
CA GLN A 243 43.39 -8.28 -38.11
C GLN A 243 43.30 -8.62 -39.60
N GLU A 244 42.28 -8.12 -40.30
CA GLU A 244 42.12 -8.28 -41.75
C GLU A 244 43.32 -7.68 -42.50
N ARG A 245 43.74 -6.45 -42.17
CA ARG A 245 44.94 -5.82 -42.74
C ARG A 245 46.21 -6.65 -42.49
N SER A 246 46.37 -7.17 -41.28
CA SER A 246 47.51 -8.02 -40.91
C SER A 246 47.51 -9.36 -41.66
N SER A 247 46.34 -9.90 -42.02
CA SER A 247 46.21 -11.11 -42.84
C SER A 247 46.65 -10.85 -44.27
N VAL A 248 46.16 -9.76 -44.88
CA VAL A 248 46.52 -9.36 -46.25
C VAL A 248 48.02 -9.11 -46.37
N ILE A 249 48.63 -8.43 -45.40
CA ILE A 249 50.08 -8.19 -45.41
C ILE A 249 50.84 -9.52 -45.28
N ARG A 250 50.43 -10.42 -44.37
CA ARG A 250 51.03 -11.76 -44.26
C ARG A 250 50.94 -12.55 -45.56
N GLU A 251 49.77 -12.59 -46.20
CA GLU A 251 49.58 -13.25 -47.50
C GLU A 251 50.48 -12.64 -48.58
N SER A 252 50.64 -11.32 -48.60
CA SER A 252 51.53 -10.65 -49.56
C SER A 252 53.01 -11.00 -49.33
N ILE A 253 53.43 -11.18 -48.08
CA ILE A 253 54.79 -11.62 -47.72
C ILE A 253 54.98 -13.10 -48.11
N TYR A 254 53.99 -13.96 -47.85
CA TYR A 254 54.02 -15.36 -48.28
C TYR A 254 54.14 -15.47 -49.80
N LYS A 255 53.30 -14.77 -50.56
CA LYS A 255 53.34 -14.75 -52.03
C LYS A 255 54.67 -14.22 -52.57
N LYS A 256 55.24 -13.18 -51.96
CA LYS A 256 56.56 -12.63 -52.36
C LYS A 256 57.70 -13.61 -52.05
N LYS A 257 57.68 -14.26 -50.88
CA LYS A 257 58.65 -15.30 -50.53
C LYS A 257 58.54 -16.50 -51.48
N GLU A 258 57.32 -16.92 -51.79
CA GLU A 258 57.05 -18.02 -52.72
C GLU A 258 57.56 -17.66 -54.13
N SER A 259 57.30 -16.45 -54.64
CA SER A 259 57.83 -16.00 -55.91
C SER A 259 59.36 -15.87 -55.92
N GLU A 260 59.98 -15.40 -54.84
CA GLU A 260 61.45 -15.33 -54.72
C GLU A 260 62.09 -16.73 -54.69
N ILE A 261 61.45 -17.70 -54.02
CA ILE A 261 61.88 -19.10 -54.01
C ILE A 261 61.72 -19.71 -55.41
N LEU A 262 60.61 -19.42 -56.09
CA LEU A 262 60.34 -19.91 -57.45
C LEU A 262 61.33 -19.31 -58.46
N GLU A 263 61.64 -18.01 -58.35
CA GLU A 263 62.67 -17.36 -59.19
C GLU A 263 64.08 -17.90 -58.93
N ARG A 264 64.44 -18.19 -57.67
CA ARG A 264 65.72 -18.84 -57.37
C ARG A 264 65.78 -20.23 -57.98
N LYS A 265 64.73 -21.04 -57.82
CA LYS A 265 64.63 -22.36 -58.45
C LYS A 265 64.67 -22.27 -59.98
N LYS A 266 64.04 -21.27 -60.60
CA LYS A 266 64.11 -21.01 -62.05
C LYS A 266 65.54 -20.65 -62.49
N LYS A 267 66.22 -19.74 -61.78
CA LYS A 267 67.62 -19.36 -62.09
C LYS A 267 68.58 -20.54 -61.93
N GLU A 268 68.45 -21.33 -60.88
CA GLU A 268 69.22 -22.56 -60.68
C GLU A 268 68.96 -23.59 -61.80
N ALA A 269 67.70 -23.73 -62.23
CA ALA A 269 67.34 -24.59 -63.36
C ALA A 269 67.88 -24.08 -64.71
N GLU A 270 67.87 -22.77 -64.96
CA GLU A 270 68.48 -22.15 -66.15
C GLU A 270 70.02 -22.29 -66.17
N GLU A 271 70.68 -22.15 -65.02
CA GLU A 271 72.12 -22.37 -64.90
C GLU A 271 72.50 -23.85 -65.12
N LYS A 272 71.70 -24.80 -64.62
CA LYS A 272 71.83 -26.23 -64.94
C LYS A 272 71.58 -26.53 -66.42
N LEU A 273 70.63 -25.84 -67.06
CA LEU A 273 70.35 -25.95 -68.50
C LEU A 273 71.53 -25.45 -69.34
N LYS A 274 72.11 -24.28 -68.98
CA LYS A 274 73.26 -23.68 -69.67
C LYS A 274 74.56 -24.46 -69.48
N SER A 275 74.73 -25.12 -68.32
CA SER A 275 75.90 -25.96 -68.01
C SER A 275 75.80 -27.41 -68.51
N GLY A 276 74.69 -27.79 -69.17
CA GLY A 276 74.49 -29.13 -69.72
C GLY A 276 74.22 -30.22 -68.66
N GLY A 277 73.86 -29.83 -67.45
CA GLY A 277 73.55 -30.74 -66.34
C GLY A 277 72.18 -31.41 -66.48
N ARG A 278 72.01 -32.56 -65.80
CA ARG A 278 70.75 -33.32 -65.83
C ARG A 278 69.67 -32.59 -65.02
N LEU A 279 68.62 -32.10 -65.67
CA LEU A 279 67.47 -31.46 -64.99
C LEU A 279 66.68 -32.49 -64.18
N THR A 280 66.26 -32.11 -62.97
CA THR A 280 65.30 -32.89 -62.18
C THR A 280 63.85 -32.55 -62.55
N PHE A 281 62.89 -33.41 -62.19
CA PHE A 281 61.46 -33.18 -62.46
C PHE A 281 60.97 -31.86 -61.85
N GLU A 282 61.46 -31.51 -60.66
CA GLU A 282 61.15 -30.22 -60.01
C GLU A 282 61.74 -29.01 -60.76
N ASP A 283 62.92 -29.14 -61.36
CA ASP A 283 63.56 -28.09 -62.18
C ASP A 283 62.76 -27.83 -63.48
N LEU A 284 62.23 -28.90 -64.11
CA LEU A 284 61.35 -28.80 -65.28
C LEU A 284 60.00 -28.16 -64.95
N VAL A 285 59.39 -28.56 -63.83
CA VAL A 285 58.11 -27.97 -63.38
C VAL A 285 58.27 -26.48 -63.08
N ALA A 286 59.37 -26.07 -62.43
CA ALA A 286 59.64 -24.67 -62.14
C ALA A 286 59.87 -23.81 -63.40
N LEU A 287 60.52 -24.36 -64.45
CA LEU A 287 60.74 -23.68 -65.74
C LEU A 287 59.48 -23.52 -66.59
N TYR A 288 58.59 -24.52 -66.58
CA TYR A 288 57.38 -24.55 -67.42
C TYR A 288 56.11 -24.05 -66.71
N SER A 289 56.10 -23.88 -65.39
CA SER A 289 54.97 -23.30 -64.66
C SER A 289 54.95 -21.77 -64.80
N ASP A 290 54.62 -21.27 -65.99
CA ASP A 290 54.23 -19.88 -66.17
C ASP A 290 52.69 -19.79 -66.09
N GLY A 291 52.20 -19.34 -64.94
CA GLY A 291 50.94 -18.59 -64.84
C GLY A 291 49.60 -19.28 -65.13
N THR A 292 49.53 -20.59 -65.35
CA THR A 292 48.23 -21.28 -65.57
C THR A 292 48.13 -22.62 -64.83
N GLY A 293 48.00 -22.54 -63.51
CA GLY A 293 47.35 -23.60 -62.73
C GLY A 293 45.84 -23.58 -62.97
N SER A 294 45.42 -23.89 -64.20
CA SER A 294 44.03 -24.22 -64.50
C SER A 294 43.71 -25.49 -63.73
N THR A 295 42.97 -25.36 -62.63
CA THR A 295 42.21 -26.45 -62.01
C THR A 295 41.20 -26.96 -63.04
N GLY A 296 41.66 -27.88 -63.89
CA GLY A 296 40.80 -28.90 -64.48
C GLY A 296 40.68 -30.04 -63.48
N ASP A 297 39.42 -30.37 -63.18
CA ASP A 297 38.89 -31.60 -62.56
C ASP A 297 37.95 -31.24 -61.38
N GLY A 298 36.66 -31.55 -61.39
CA GLY A 298 35.87 -32.26 -62.36
C GLY A 298 34.40 -32.24 -61.93
N GLU A 299 33.52 -32.04 -62.90
CA GLU A 299 32.14 -32.52 -62.81
C GLU A 299 32.18 -34.03 -62.56
N MET A 300 31.77 -34.46 -61.38
CA MET A 300 31.17 -35.78 -61.17
C MET A 300 29.88 -35.58 -60.37
N ARG A 301 28.78 -35.75 -61.10
CA ARG A 301 27.42 -36.18 -60.71
C ARG A 301 27.00 -36.04 -59.25
#